data_AF-A0A831W8W2-F1
#
_entry.id   AF-A0A831W8W2-F1
#
_cell.length_a   1.000
_cell.length_b   1.000
_cell.length_c   1.000
_cell.angle_alpha   90.00
_cell.angle_beta   90.00
_cell.angle_gamma   90.00
#
_symmetry.space_group_name_H-M   'P 1'
#
loop_
_entity.id
_entity.type
_entity.pdbx_description
1 polymer ?
#
loop_
_entity_poly.entity_id
_entity_poly.type
_entity_poly.pdbx_seq_one_letter_code
_entity_poly.pdbx_strand_id
1 'polypeptide(L)'
;AHGVATAMVDQAAARKLEVIDATCPLVTKVHLQAQRYSLRGFEVIIIGHPGHPEVEGTRGRVTGPVHVVSNREDIPRLQVKDPERLAYATQTTLSVDDTRDVIAALKDRFPSIQGPDLDGICYATQNRQNAVRNVAAEVDLLLVVGARNSSNSNRLREVGERTGVRAHLVQDAAELEASWFHSGVRVGLTAGASAPEILVQAVLERLRSYGVDHVKEMDSVRETTTFRLPAALLKKAAQTARQRETQPQPIRSRS
;
A
#
# COMPACT_ATOMS: atom_id res chain seq x y z
N ALA A 1 -8.86 -4.46 -1.71
CA ALA A 1 -7.42 -4.48 -1.40
C ALA A 1 -7.13 -4.11 0.05
N HIS A 2 -7.60 -2.96 0.55
CA HIS A 2 -7.27 -2.45 1.89
C HIS A 2 -7.86 -3.22 3.08
N GLY A 3 -8.71 -4.23 2.85
CA GLY A 3 -9.41 -4.89 3.96
C GLY A 3 -10.63 -4.14 4.44
N VAL A 4 -11.47 -4.84 5.20
CA VAL A 4 -12.70 -4.31 5.81
C VAL A 4 -12.85 -4.84 7.23
N ALA A 5 -13.55 -4.08 8.08
CA ALA A 5 -13.93 -4.48 9.43
C ALA A 5 -14.85 -5.72 9.45
N THR A 6 -14.90 -6.44 10.58
CA THR A 6 -15.79 -7.60 10.76
C THR A 6 -17.26 -7.20 10.54
N ALA A 7 -17.68 -6.06 11.06
CA ALA A 7 -19.05 -5.57 10.91
C ALA A 7 -19.51 -5.41 9.45
N MET A 8 -18.59 -5.06 8.53
CA MET A 8 -18.92 -4.94 7.10
C MET A 8 -19.18 -6.31 6.46
N VAL A 9 -18.44 -7.34 6.89
CA VAL A 9 -18.65 -8.72 6.46
C VAL A 9 -19.99 -9.23 6.99
N ASP A 10 -20.31 -8.96 8.25
CA ASP A 10 -21.57 -9.37 8.88
C ASP A 10 -22.78 -8.71 8.21
N GLN A 11 -22.68 -7.42 7.87
CA GLN A 11 -23.71 -6.69 7.11
C GLN A 11 -23.95 -7.30 5.73
N ALA A 12 -22.89 -7.66 5.00
CA ALA A 12 -23.02 -8.32 3.71
C ALA A 12 -23.67 -9.70 3.82
N ALA A 13 -23.31 -10.47 4.85
CA ALA A 13 -23.90 -11.77 5.16
C ALA A 13 -25.40 -11.65 5.52
N ALA A 14 -25.77 -10.67 6.36
CA ALA A 14 -27.16 -10.40 6.74
C ALA A 14 -28.04 -10.06 5.52
N ARG A 15 -27.45 -9.40 4.51
CA ARG A 15 -28.11 -9.08 3.24
C ARG A 15 -28.09 -10.24 2.23
N LYS A 16 -27.52 -11.40 2.59
CA LYS A 16 -27.36 -12.58 1.72
C LYS A 16 -26.63 -12.24 0.41
N LEU A 17 -25.67 -11.31 0.45
CA LEU A 17 -24.89 -10.94 -0.72
C LEU A 17 -23.81 -11.97 -1.00
N GLU A 18 -23.52 -12.17 -2.29
CA GLU A 18 -22.32 -12.88 -2.70
C GLU A 18 -21.09 -11.97 -2.51
N VAL A 19 -20.17 -12.34 -1.62
CA VAL A 19 -18.98 -11.55 -1.30
C VAL A 19 -17.75 -12.13 -2.00
N ILE A 20 -17.03 -11.29 -2.73
CA ILE A 20 -15.71 -11.59 -3.27
C ILE A 20 -14.69 -10.72 -2.54
N ASP A 21 -13.93 -11.33 -1.62
CA ASP A 21 -12.92 -10.62 -0.86
C ASP A 21 -11.61 -10.49 -1.66
N ALA A 22 -11.34 -9.26 -2.11
CA ALA A 22 -10.11 -8.88 -2.81
C ALA A 22 -9.12 -8.16 -1.87
N THR A 23 -9.16 -8.44 -0.57
CA THR A 23 -8.16 -7.95 0.39
C THR A 23 -6.79 -8.51 0.06
N CYS A 24 -5.77 -7.65 0.09
CA CYS A 24 -4.40 -8.09 -0.13
C CYS A 24 -4.01 -9.11 0.95
N PRO A 25 -3.43 -10.28 0.61
CA PRO A 25 -3.03 -11.27 1.61
C PRO A 25 -2.08 -10.72 2.69
N LEU A 26 -1.29 -9.69 2.38
CA LEU A 26 -0.42 -9.02 3.35
C LEU A 26 -1.19 -8.14 4.33
N VAL A 27 -2.31 -7.54 3.92
CA VAL A 27 -3.24 -6.87 4.84
C VAL A 27 -3.97 -7.90 5.70
N THR A 28 -4.39 -9.03 5.11
CA THR A 28 -4.98 -10.14 5.89
C THR A 28 -4.01 -10.67 6.96
N LYS A 29 -2.70 -10.75 6.68
CA LYS A 29 -1.68 -11.07 7.68
C LYS A 29 -1.72 -10.10 8.87
N VAL A 30 -1.81 -8.80 8.60
CA VAL A 30 -1.91 -7.75 9.64
C VAL A 30 -3.21 -7.89 10.44
N HIS A 31 -4.35 -8.13 9.79
CA HIS A 31 -5.62 -8.39 10.47
C HIS A 31 -5.52 -9.57 11.46
N LEU A 32 -4.98 -10.71 10.99
CA LEU A 32 -4.84 -11.92 11.80
C LEU A 32 -3.86 -11.72 12.96
N GLN A 33 -2.80 -10.94 12.74
CA GLN A 33 -1.85 -10.60 13.78
C GLN A 33 -2.49 -9.75 14.89
N ALA A 34 -3.18 -8.67 14.51
CA ALA A 34 -3.87 -7.79 15.46
C ALA A 34 -4.94 -8.57 16.26
N GLN A 35 -5.70 -9.43 15.59
CA GLN A 35 -6.66 -10.33 16.24
C GLN A 35 -6.00 -11.27 17.24
N ARG A 36 -4.85 -11.88 16.89
CA ARG A 36 -4.13 -12.78 17.78
C ARG A 36 -3.65 -12.09 19.04
N TYR A 37 -3.20 -10.84 18.96
CA TYR A 37 -2.80 -10.07 20.14
C TYR A 37 -3.98 -9.82 21.07
N SER A 38 -5.10 -9.34 20.53
CA SER A 38 -6.33 -9.11 21.31
C SER A 38 -6.86 -10.39 21.97
N LEU A 39 -6.89 -11.52 21.24
CA LEU A 39 -7.29 -12.81 21.80
C LEU A 39 -6.38 -13.30 22.95
N ARG A 40 -5.13 -12.82 23.01
CA ARG A 40 -4.17 -13.10 24.10
C ARG A 40 -4.25 -12.08 25.25
N GLY A 41 -5.22 -11.17 25.20
CA GLY A 41 -5.47 -10.16 26.22
C GLY A 41 -4.60 -8.91 26.11
N PHE A 42 -4.03 -8.62 24.95
CA PHE A 42 -3.26 -7.39 24.72
C PHE A 42 -4.17 -6.26 24.19
N GLU A 43 -3.95 -5.03 24.65
CA GLU A 43 -4.46 -3.84 23.96
C GLU A 43 -3.62 -3.61 22.70
N VAL A 44 -4.26 -3.27 21.58
CA VAL A 44 -3.58 -3.17 20.28
C VAL A 44 -3.36 -1.71 19.90
N ILE A 45 -2.12 -1.36 19.57
CA ILE A 45 -1.75 -0.08 18.99
C ILE A 45 -1.52 -0.27 17.49
N ILE A 46 -2.29 0.40 16.66
CA ILE A 46 -2.08 0.40 15.21
C ILE A 46 -1.24 1.63 14.85
N ILE A 47 -0.04 1.40 14.34
CA ILE A 47 0.78 2.43 13.72
C ILE A 47 0.24 2.63 12.31
N GLY A 48 -0.32 3.79 12.03
CA GLY A 48 -0.96 4.09 10.75
C GLY A 48 -1.70 5.42 10.75
N HIS A 49 -2.25 5.78 9.60
CA HIS A 49 -2.98 7.04 9.45
C HIS A 49 -4.46 6.87 9.86
N PRO A 50 -4.96 7.61 10.87
CA PRO A 50 -6.38 7.62 11.23
C PRO A 50 -7.29 7.88 10.01
N GLY A 51 -8.38 7.14 9.90
CA GLY A 51 -9.32 7.26 8.78
C GLY A 51 -8.86 6.58 7.48
N HIS A 52 -7.62 6.09 7.38
CA HIS A 52 -7.21 5.30 6.23
C HIS A 52 -7.98 3.96 6.20
N PRO A 53 -8.54 3.52 5.05
CA PRO A 53 -9.39 2.33 4.99
C PRO A 53 -8.75 1.05 5.55
N GLU A 54 -7.43 0.90 5.40
CA GLU A 54 -6.68 -0.24 5.94
C GLU A 54 -6.56 -0.22 7.47
N VAL A 55 -6.38 0.96 8.06
CA VAL A 55 -6.32 1.15 9.51
C VAL A 55 -7.71 0.89 10.10
N GLU A 56 -8.75 1.41 9.46
CA GLU A 56 -10.14 1.18 9.85
C GLU A 56 -10.54 -0.29 9.72
N GLY A 57 -10.12 -0.94 8.65
CA GLY A 57 -10.29 -2.37 8.44
C GLY A 57 -9.62 -3.20 9.53
N THR A 58 -8.36 -2.90 9.84
CA THR A 58 -7.58 -3.61 10.87
C THR A 58 -8.17 -3.37 12.26
N ARG A 59 -8.49 -2.12 12.61
CA ARG A 59 -9.14 -1.75 13.87
C ARG A 59 -10.44 -2.51 14.06
N GLY A 60 -11.29 -2.53 13.04
CA GLY A 60 -12.58 -3.23 13.08
C GLY A 60 -12.50 -4.75 13.04
N ARG A 61 -11.30 -5.34 13.02
CA ARG A 61 -11.08 -6.79 13.16
C ARG A 61 -10.74 -7.19 14.59
N VAL A 62 -10.33 -6.25 15.43
CA VAL A 62 -9.87 -6.46 16.79
C VAL A 62 -11.05 -6.30 17.76
N THR A 63 -11.16 -7.19 18.75
CA THR A 63 -12.09 -7.04 19.86
C THR A 63 -11.38 -6.41 21.05
N GLY A 64 -11.99 -5.40 21.69
CA GLY A 64 -11.38 -4.69 22.82
C GLY A 64 -10.69 -3.37 22.44
N PRO A 65 -9.88 -2.79 23.34
CA PRO A 65 -9.26 -1.49 23.15
C PRO A 65 -8.26 -1.48 21.99
N VAL A 66 -8.41 -0.50 21.10
CA VAL A 66 -7.49 -0.24 19.99
C VAL A 66 -7.13 1.23 19.97
N HIS A 67 -5.84 1.52 19.93
CA HIS A 67 -5.30 2.88 19.75
C HIS A 67 -4.74 3.00 18.33
N VAL A 68 -4.74 4.21 17.79
CA VAL A 68 -4.11 4.52 16.50
C VAL A 68 -3.13 5.67 16.70
N VAL A 69 -1.90 5.49 16.22
CA VAL A 69 -0.85 6.52 16.26
C VAL A 69 -0.22 6.64 14.88
N SER A 70 0.08 7.87 14.47
CA SER A 70 0.71 8.17 13.18
C SER A 70 2.17 8.60 13.30
N ASN A 71 2.54 9.20 14.42
CA ASN A 71 3.84 9.82 14.60
C ASN A 71 4.35 9.69 16.06
N ARG A 72 5.56 10.16 16.30
CA ARG A 72 6.22 10.07 17.60
C ARG A 72 5.53 10.94 18.65
N GLU A 73 4.95 12.05 18.23
CA GLU A 73 4.27 13.04 19.06
C GLU A 73 2.93 12.52 19.63
N ASP A 74 2.33 11.53 18.97
CA ASP A 74 1.16 10.82 19.48
C ASP A 74 1.50 9.94 20.68
N ILE A 75 2.74 9.43 20.75
CA ILE A 75 3.13 8.41 21.73
C ILE A 75 2.93 8.90 23.16
N PRO A 76 3.38 10.11 23.59
CA PRO A 76 3.15 10.62 24.96
C PRO A 76 1.68 10.75 25.37
N ARG A 77 0.76 10.85 24.41
CA ARG A 77 -0.69 11.03 24.68
C ARG A 77 -1.44 9.71 24.84
N LEU A 78 -0.80 8.57 24.57
CA LEU A 78 -1.41 7.26 24.74
C LEU A 78 -1.80 7.03 26.21
N GLN A 79 -3.08 6.75 26.41
CA GLN A 79 -3.64 6.26 27.67
C GLN A 79 -3.99 4.79 27.47
N VAL A 80 -3.25 3.93 28.16
CA VAL A 80 -3.39 2.47 28.10
C VAL A 80 -3.77 1.95 29.48
N LYS A 81 -4.50 0.83 29.54
CA LYS A 81 -4.93 0.24 30.81
C LYS A 81 -3.80 -0.54 31.48
N ASP A 82 -3.07 -1.33 30.70
CA ASP A 82 -1.95 -2.16 31.20
C ASP A 82 -0.73 -2.03 30.27
N PRO A 83 0.29 -1.24 30.66
CA PRO A 83 1.52 -1.06 29.89
C PRO A 83 2.30 -2.36 29.61
N GLU A 84 2.12 -3.41 30.41
CA GLU A 84 2.78 -4.71 30.24
C GLU A 84 2.03 -5.62 29.25
N ARG A 85 0.80 -5.24 28.86
CA ARG A 85 -0.08 -5.98 27.97
C ARG A 85 -0.39 -5.19 26.71
N LEU A 86 0.64 -4.65 26.08
CA LEU A 86 0.54 -3.94 24.80
C LEU A 86 1.11 -4.74 23.64
N ALA A 87 0.45 -4.65 22.49
CA ALA A 87 1.03 -5.08 21.23
C ALA A 87 0.75 -4.06 20.12
N TYR A 88 1.58 -4.04 19.09
CA TYR A 88 1.37 -3.19 17.93
C TYR A 88 1.31 -3.95 16.61
N ALA A 89 0.61 -3.33 15.65
CA ALA A 89 0.57 -3.71 14.25
C ALA A 89 0.78 -2.44 13.41
N THR A 90 1.20 -2.59 12.15
CA THR A 90 1.47 -1.44 11.28
C THR A 90 0.62 -1.50 10.01
N GLN A 91 0.26 -0.34 9.49
CA GLN A 91 -0.27 -0.20 8.13
C GLN A 91 0.83 -0.57 7.12
N THR A 92 0.46 -1.31 6.07
CA THR A 92 1.40 -1.92 5.12
C THR A 92 2.10 -0.92 4.19
N THR A 93 1.60 0.32 4.11
CA THR A 93 1.99 1.37 3.15
C THR A 93 2.64 2.58 3.80
N LEU A 94 3.23 2.41 4.99
CA LEU A 94 3.92 3.48 5.72
C LEU A 94 5.35 3.71 5.22
N SER A 95 5.88 4.88 5.58
CA SER A 95 7.31 5.19 5.46
C SER A 95 8.10 4.28 6.41
N VAL A 96 9.11 3.58 5.89
CA VAL A 96 9.93 2.65 6.69
C VAL A 96 10.68 3.41 7.80
N ASP A 97 11.15 4.62 7.48
CA ASP A 97 11.94 5.43 8.41
C ASP A 97 11.06 6.00 9.53
N ASP A 98 9.92 6.60 9.18
CA ASP A 98 8.99 7.14 10.19
C ASP A 98 8.45 6.04 11.10
N THR A 99 8.13 4.89 10.52
CA THR A 99 7.62 3.76 11.30
C THR A 99 8.68 3.26 12.28
N ARG A 100 9.96 3.27 11.89
CA ARG A 100 11.07 2.91 12.80
C ARG A 100 11.13 3.86 13.99
N ASP A 101 10.99 5.17 13.76
CA ASP A 101 11.02 6.17 14.84
C ASP A 101 9.82 6.04 15.78
N VAL A 102 8.63 5.75 15.25
CA VAL A 102 7.44 5.47 16.06
C VAL A 102 7.60 4.18 16.88
N ILE A 103 8.11 3.11 16.28
CA ILE A 103 8.38 1.85 16.99
C ILE A 103 9.41 2.06 18.11
N ALA A 104 10.49 2.80 17.84
CA ALA A 104 11.49 3.12 18.84
C ALA A 104 10.88 3.89 20.02
N ALA A 105 10.08 4.93 19.74
CA ALA A 105 9.39 5.69 20.77
C ALA A 105 8.37 4.85 21.57
N LEU A 106 7.68 3.92 20.91
CA LEU A 106 6.79 2.96 21.58
C LEU A 106 7.56 2.02 22.50
N LYS A 107 8.69 1.47 22.06
CA LYS A 107 9.53 0.58 22.87
C LYS A 107 10.19 1.31 24.04
N ASP A 108 10.62 2.55 23.84
CA ASP A 108 11.17 3.39 24.90
C ASP A 108 10.11 3.67 25.99
N ARG A 109 8.87 3.96 25.58
CA ARG A 109 7.77 4.23 26.52
C ARG A 109 7.21 2.95 27.15
N PHE A 110 7.11 1.87 26.39
CA PHE A 110 6.50 0.60 26.79
C PHE A 110 7.47 -0.56 26.49
N PRO A 111 8.46 -0.82 27.36
CA PRO A 111 9.52 -1.80 27.07
C PRO A 111 9.03 -3.23 26.78
N SER A 112 7.88 -3.62 27.35
CA SER A 112 7.26 -4.94 27.18
C SER A 112 6.37 -5.07 25.94
N ILE A 113 6.23 -4.02 25.11
CA ILE A 113 5.34 -4.02 23.96
C ILE A 113 5.74 -5.09 22.92
N GLN A 114 4.77 -5.88 22.46
CA GLN A 114 5.00 -6.91 21.44
C GLN A 114 4.66 -6.40 20.04
N GLY A 115 5.48 -6.71 19.04
CA GLY A 115 5.13 -6.38 17.67
C GLY A 115 6.08 -7.00 16.66
N PRO A 116 5.79 -6.84 15.36
CA PRO A 116 6.52 -7.47 14.27
C PRO A 116 7.74 -6.65 13.80
N ASP A 117 8.17 -5.64 14.55
CA ASP A 117 9.09 -4.61 14.04
C ASP A 117 8.57 -4.03 12.71
N LEU A 118 9.39 -4.00 11.67
CA LEU A 118 9.02 -3.47 10.36
C LEU A 118 8.30 -4.49 9.47
N ASP A 119 8.11 -5.74 9.89
CA ASP A 119 7.55 -6.83 9.07
C ASP A 119 6.04 -6.69 8.77
N GLY A 120 5.39 -5.66 9.34
CA GLY A 120 4.04 -5.26 8.97
C GLY A 120 3.99 -4.38 7.71
N ILE A 121 5.09 -3.70 7.37
CA ILE A 121 5.22 -2.98 6.09
C ILE A 121 5.45 -4.02 4.98
N CYS A 122 4.70 -3.93 3.88
CA CYS A 122 4.83 -4.92 2.82
C CYS A 122 6.10 -4.74 1.99
N TYR A 123 6.59 -5.84 1.41
CA TYR A 123 7.79 -5.83 0.55
C TYR A 123 7.68 -4.80 -0.58
N ALA A 124 6.49 -4.67 -1.19
CA ALA A 124 6.25 -3.77 -2.31
C ALA A 124 6.46 -2.29 -1.92
N THR A 125 6.06 -1.91 -0.72
CA THR A 125 6.28 -0.57 -0.15
C THR A 125 7.77 -0.34 0.10
N GLN A 126 8.44 -1.28 0.78
CA GLN A 126 9.85 -1.17 1.12
C GLN A 126 10.74 -1.11 -0.13
N ASN A 127 10.53 -2.01 -1.09
CA ASN A 127 11.28 -2.06 -2.34
C ASN A 127 11.16 -0.76 -3.14
N ARG A 128 9.93 -0.20 -3.25
CA ARG A 128 9.71 1.05 -3.97
C ARG A 128 10.37 2.24 -3.27
N GLN A 129 10.31 2.31 -1.93
CA GLN A 129 11.02 3.36 -1.19
C GLN A 129 12.54 3.26 -1.37
N ASN A 130 13.09 2.03 -1.36
CA ASN A 130 14.52 1.81 -1.63
C ASN A 130 14.90 2.22 -3.06
N ALA A 131 14.08 1.86 -4.06
CA ALA A 131 14.28 2.27 -5.45
C ALA A 131 14.23 3.80 -5.59
N VAL A 132 13.30 4.47 -4.90
CA VAL A 132 13.26 5.95 -4.88
C VAL A 132 14.53 6.54 -4.30
N ARG A 133 15.07 6.02 -3.19
CA ARG A 133 16.33 6.53 -2.63
C ARG A 133 17.49 6.40 -3.61
N ASN A 134 17.56 5.28 -4.34
CA ASN A 134 18.59 5.07 -5.35
C ASN A 134 18.44 6.05 -6.52
N VAL A 135 17.21 6.21 -7.05
CA VAL A 135 16.91 7.17 -8.12
C VAL A 135 17.23 8.59 -7.67
N ALA A 136 16.81 8.97 -6.46
CA ALA A 136 17.01 10.31 -5.92
C ALA A 136 18.48 10.69 -5.74
N ALA A 137 19.40 9.73 -5.65
CA ALA A 137 20.84 10.01 -5.63
C ALA A 137 21.40 10.44 -7.01
N GLU A 138 20.69 10.14 -8.10
CA GLU A 138 21.12 10.37 -9.48
C GLU A 138 20.31 11.46 -10.21
N VAL A 139 19.35 12.12 -9.56
CA VAL A 139 18.41 13.04 -10.22
C VAL A 139 18.23 14.35 -9.46
N ASP A 140 17.79 15.38 -10.18
CA ASP A 140 17.57 16.72 -9.62
C ASP A 140 16.06 16.98 -9.37
N LEU A 141 15.20 16.22 -10.05
CA LEU A 141 13.75 16.23 -9.94
C LEU A 141 13.22 14.79 -9.87
N LEU A 142 12.32 14.50 -8.92
CA LEU A 142 11.61 13.23 -8.83
C LEU A 142 10.12 13.42 -9.15
N LEU A 143 9.61 12.65 -10.09
CA LEU A 143 8.20 12.55 -10.39
C LEU A 143 7.66 11.21 -9.90
N VAL A 144 6.60 11.26 -9.09
CA VAL A 144 5.89 10.08 -8.61
C VAL A 144 4.51 10.07 -9.24
N VAL A 145 4.22 9.06 -10.05
CA VAL A 145 2.88 8.88 -10.63
C VAL A 145 1.98 8.19 -9.60
N GLY A 146 0.88 8.83 -9.22
CA GLY A 146 -0.08 8.25 -8.30
C GLY A 146 -1.19 9.20 -7.84
N ALA A 147 -2.27 8.62 -7.35
CA ALA A 147 -3.39 9.39 -6.81
C ALA A 147 -3.02 10.08 -5.49
N ARG A 148 -3.57 11.29 -5.26
CA ARG A 148 -3.30 12.10 -4.05
C ARG A 148 -3.71 11.41 -2.75
N ASN A 149 -4.72 10.53 -2.79
CA ASN A 149 -5.19 9.75 -1.65
C ASN A 149 -4.43 8.42 -1.44
N SER A 150 -3.42 8.13 -2.26
CA SER A 150 -2.62 6.91 -2.14
C SER A 150 -1.53 7.09 -1.08
N SER A 151 -1.64 6.39 0.05
CA SER A 151 -0.63 6.45 1.13
C SER A 151 0.77 6.14 0.60
N ASN A 152 0.93 5.02 -0.12
CA ASN A 152 2.22 4.62 -0.68
C ASN A 152 2.80 5.67 -1.64
N SER A 153 1.99 6.24 -2.55
CA SER A 153 2.49 7.24 -3.51
C SER A 153 2.99 8.50 -2.82
N ASN A 154 2.29 8.96 -1.78
CA ASN A 154 2.76 10.07 -0.95
C ASN A 154 4.06 9.73 -0.21
N ARG A 155 4.18 8.51 0.34
CA ARG A 155 5.43 8.07 0.99
C ARG A 155 6.61 8.09 0.01
N LEU A 156 6.42 7.68 -1.25
CA LEU A 156 7.47 7.74 -2.27
C LEU A 156 7.92 9.17 -2.54
N ARG A 157 6.98 10.11 -2.68
CA ARG A 157 7.31 11.54 -2.85
C ARG A 157 8.12 12.06 -1.67
N GLU A 158 7.64 11.82 -0.45
CA GLU A 158 8.28 12.30 0.77
C GLU A 158 9.67 11.67 1.01
N VAL A 159 9.86 10.40 0.65
CA VAL A 159 11.19 9.76 0.68
C VAL A 159 12.15 10.49 -0.26
N GLY A 160 11.72 10.88 -1.46
CA GLY A 160 12.53 11.72 -2.36
C GLY A 160 12.81 13.12 -1.81
N GLU A 161 11.83 13.78 -1.19
CA GLU A 161 12.04 15.11 -0.58
C GLU A 161 13.08 15.06 0.54
N ARG A 162 13.09 13.99 1.34
CA ARG A 162 14.06 13.79 2.43
C ARG A 162 15.50 13.61 1.96
N THR A 163 15.72 13.19 0.72
CA THR A 163 17.07 13.15 0.13
C THR A 163 17.50 14.51 -0.42
N GLY A 164 16.69 15.57 -0.27
CA GLY A 164 16.97 16.92 -0.77
C GLY A 164 16.57 17.13 -2.23
N VAL A 165 15.97 16.14 -2.89
CA VAL A 165 15.51 16.23 -4.27
C VAL A 165 14.11 16.86 -4.31
N ARG A 166 13.87 17.75 -5.26
CA ARG A 166 12.52 18.28 -5.51
C ARG A 166 11.63 17.13 -6.00
N ALA A 167 10.54 16.82 -5.29
CA ALA A 167 9.66 15.72 -5.67
C ALA A 167 8.20 16.16 -5.85
N HIS A 168 7.57 15.74 -6.95
CA HIS A 168 6.17 16.00 -7.24
C HIS A 168 5.36 14.71 -7.34
N LEU A 169 4.17 14.71 -6.74
CA LEU A 169 3.16 13.68 -6.97
C LEU A 169 2.22 14.17 -8.07
N VAL A 170 2.17 13.42 -9.17
CA VAL A 170 1.34 13.73 -10.33
C VAL A 170 0.38 12.59 -10.62
N GLN A 171 -0.86 12.90 -10.98
CA GLN A 171 -1.86 11.88 -11.32
C GLN A 171 -1.67 11.36 -12.74
N ASP A 172 -1.28 12.23 -13.68
CA ASP A 172 -1.07 11.90 -15.08
C ASP A 172 -0.12 12.94 -15.74
N ALA A 173 0.07 12.78 -17.05
CA ALA A 173 0.96 13.62 -17.85
C ALA A 173 0.50 15.09 -17.97
N ALA A 174 -0.78 15.39 -17.76
CA ALA A 174 -1.31 16.75 -17.88
C ALA A 174 -0.97 17.61 -16.66
N GLU A 175 -0.68 17.00 -15.50
CA GLU A 175 -0.20 17.72 -14.31
C GLU A 175 1.29 18.10 -14.40
N LEU A 176 2.01 17.75 -15.48
CA LEU A 176 3.41 18.16 -15.65
C LEU A 176 3.52 19.64 -16.05
N GLU A 177 4.18 20.43 -15.22
CA GLU A 177 4.44 21.84 -15.50
C GLU A 177 5.79 22.04 -16.21
N ALA A 178 5.79 22.82 -17.30
CA ALA A 178 7.01 23.13 -18.04
C ALA A 178 8.08 23.81 -17.18
N SER A 179 7.68 24.55 -16.14
CA SER A 179 8.56 25.25 -15.21
C SER A 179 9.47 24.32 -14.39
N TRP A 180 9.14 23.03 -14.29
CA TRP A 180 9.95 22.06 -13.57
C TRP A 180 11.18 21.60 -14.36
N PHE A 181 11.18 21.84 -15.68
CA PHE A 181 12.18 21.36 -16.59
C PHE A 181 13.04 22.52 -17.10
N HIS A 182 14.36 22.32 -17.12
CA HIS A 182 15.31 23.20 -17.77
C HIS A 182 16.47 22.37 -18.32
N SER A 183 17.32 23.00 -19.14
CA SER A 183 18.49 22.33 -19.69
C SER A 183 19.35 21.72 -18.58
N GLY A 184 19.69 20.43 -18.74
CA GLY A 184 20.54 19.69 -17.81
C GLY A 184 19.85 19.05 -16.60
N VAL A 185 18.53 19.25 -16.39
CA VAL A 185 17.80 18.56 -15.31
C VAL A 185 17.75 17.06 -15.57
N ARG A 186 18.20 16.26 -14.60
CA ARG A 186 17.95 14.82 -14.58
C ARG A 186 16.64 14.55 -13.85
N VAL A 187 15.72 13.88 -14.52
CA VAL A 187 14.38 13.58 -14.02
C VAL A 187 14.29 12.10 -13.66
N GLY A 188 14.02 11.81 -12.39
CA GLY A 188 13.62 10.49 -11.92
C GLY A 188 12.12 10.31 -12.07
N LEU A 189 11.70 9.14 -12.57
CA LEU A 189 10.30 8.78 -12.66
C LEU A 189 10.05 7.48 -11.89
N THR A 190 9.03 7.48 -11.04
CA THR A 190 8.54 6.28 -10.36
C THR A 190 7.01 6.31 -10.29
N ALA A 191 6.42 5.24 -9.77
CA ALA A 191 4.98 5.11 -9.65
C ALA A 191 4.57 4.41 -8.34
N GLY A 192 3.46 4.86 -7.78
CA GLY A 192 2.84 4.18 -6.65
C GLY A 192 2.33 2.78 -7.02
N ALA A 193 2.18 1.90 -6.04
CA ALA A 193 1.73 0.52 -6.26
C ALA A 193 0.34 0.40 -6.92
N SER A 194 -0.48 1.46 -6.89
CA SER A 194 -1.80 1.51 -7.50
C SER A 194 -1.85 2.25 -8.84
N ALA A 195 -0.72 2.79 -9.31
CA ALA A 195 -0.67 3.54 -10.57
C ALA A 195 -0.54 2.55 -11.75
N PRO A 196 -1.46 2.60 -12.74
CA PRO A 196 -1.35 1.79 -13.94
C PRO A 196 -0.14 2.17 -14.80
N GLU A 197 0.49 1.17 -15.42
CA GLU A 197 1.65 1.35 -16.30
C GLU A 197 1.39 2.35 -17.45
N ILE A 198 0.17 2.38 -17.98
CA ILE A 198 -0.21 3.32 -19.04
C ILE A 198 -0.04 4.80 -18.64
N LEU A 199 -0.20 5.13 -17.35
CA LEU A 199 0.03 6.50 -16.87
C LEU A 199 1.51 6.83 -16.82
N VAL A 200 2.36 5.87 -16.43
CA VAL A 200 3.82 6.01 -16.42
C VAL A 200 4.32 6.23 -17.84
N GLN A 201 3.84 5.43 -18.80
CA GLN A 201 4.19 5.57 -20.21
C GLN A 201 3.72 6.91 -20.79
N ALA A 202 2.53 7.39 -20.43
CA ALA A 202 2.05 8.70 -20.86
C ALA A 202 2.92 9.85 -20.31
N VAL A 203 3.40 9.74 -19.06
CA VAL A 203 4.32 10.70 -18.46
C VAL A 203 5.68 10.67 -19.17
N LEU A 204 6.23 9.48 -19.46
CA LEU A 204 7.46 9.34 -20.25
C LEU A 204 7.34 9.99 -21.62
N GLU A 205 6.22 9.74 -22.32
CA GLU A 205 5.97 10.35 -23.64
C GLU A 205 5.91 11.88 -23.53
N ARG A 206 5.24 12.41 -22.51
CA ARG A 206 5.18 13.85 -22.29
C ARG A 206 6.53 14.46 -21.96
N LEU A 207 7.39 13.75 -21.21
CA LEU A 207 8.75 14.20 -20.92
C LEU A 207 9.61 14.36 -22.19
N ARG A 208 9.35 13.56 -23.25
CA ARG A 208 10.01 13.76 -24.56
C ARG A 208 9.72 15.13 -25.16
N SER A 209 8.50 15.63 -24.97
CA SER A 209 8.14 16.99 -25.41
C SER A 209 8.84 18.11 -24.63
N TYR A 210 9.41 17.79 -23.46
CA TYR A 210 10.25 18.69 -22.67
C TYR A 210 11.76 18.47 -22.91
N GLY A 211 12.13 17.68 -23.92
CA GLY A 211 13.52 17.50 -24.34
C GLY A 211 14.24 16.30 -23.71
N VAL A 212 13.52 15.39 -23.04
CA VAL A 212 14.11 14.13 -22.58
C VAL A 212 14.30 13.18 -23.77
N ASP A 213 15.55 12.91 -24.13
CA ASP A 213 15.96 12.08 -25.27
C ASP A 213 16.43 10.67 -24.85
N HIS A 214 16.92 10.52 -23.63
CA HIS A 214 17.43 9.26 -23.08
C HIS A 214 16.69 8.83 -21.81
N VAL A 215 16.25 7.57 -21.78
CA VAL A 215 15.65 6.94 -20.60
C VAL A 215 16.52 5.78 -20.16
N LYS A 216 16.98 5.81 -18.91
CA LYS A 216 17.75 4.74 -18.26
C LYS A 216 16.86 4.06 -17.22
N GLU A 217 16.61 2.78 -17.39
CA GLU A 217 15.99 1.98 -16.32
C GLU A 217 17.02 1.75 -15.22
N MET A 218 16.62 1.99 -13.97
CA MET A 218 17.51 1.83 -12.82
C MET A 218 17.35 0.44 -12.21
N ASP A 219 18.48 -0.13 -11.78
CA ASP A 219 18.49 -1.43 -11.11
C ASP A 219 17.59 -1.40 -9.87
N SER A 220 16.69 -2.38 -9.80
CA SER A 220 15.78 -2.54 -8.67
C SER A 220 15.66 -4.01 -8.29
N VAL A 221 15.19 -4.27 -7.07
CA VAL A 221 14.95 -5.62 -6.58
C VAL A 221 13.86 -6.27 -7.42
N ARG A 222 14.17 -7.42 -8.05
CA ARG A 222 13.21 -8.17 -8.84
C ARG A 222 12.11 -8.76 -7.97
N GLU A 223 10.88 -8.28 -8.15
CA GLU A 223 9.68 -8.81 -7.48
C GLU A 223 9.11 -10.01 -8.26
N THR A 224 9.04 -11.19 -7.64
CA THR A 224 8.51 -12.42 -8.27
C THR A 224 7.22 -12.93 -7.61
N THR A 225 6.77 -12.28 -6.55
CA THR A 225 5.58 -12.68 -5.79
C THR A 225 4.31 -12.44 -6.59
N THR A 226 3.45 -13.46 -6.67
CA THR A 226 2.12 -13.37 -7.25
C THR A 226 1.08 -13.88 -6.26
N PHE A 227 -0.09 -13.23 -6.23
CA PHE A 227 -1.20 -13.66 -5.38
C PHE A 227 -2.29 -14.31 -6.24
N ARG A 228 -2.81 -15.45 -5.77
CA ARG A 228 -3.90 -16.14 -6.45
C ARG A 228 -5.20 -15.33 -6.33
N LEU A 229 -6.05 -15.44 -7.34
CA LEU A 229 -7.40 -14.90 -7.30
C LEU A 229 -8.22 -15.54 -6.17
N PRO A 230 -9.20 -14.81 -5.60
CA PRO A 230 -10.15 -15.37 -4.64
C PRO A 230 -10.79 -16.66 -5.14
N ALA A 231 -10.95 -17.65 -4.26
CA ALA A 231 -11.47 -18.97 -4.60
C ALA A 231 -12.86 -18.91 -5.28
N ALA A 232 -13.69 -17.94 -4.91
CA ALA A 232 -15.00 -17.71 -5.53
C ALA A 232 -14.89 -17.38 -7.04
N LEU A 233 -13.90 -16.57 -7.42
CA LEU A 233 -13.65 -16.23 -8.83
C LEU A 233 -13.07 -17.41 -9.61
N LEU A 234 -12.20 -18.21 -9.00
CA LEU A 234 -11.66 -19.42 -9.63
C LEU A 234 -12.78 -20.45 -9.90
N LYS A 235 -13.71 -20.62 -8.94
CA LYS A 235 -14.90 -21.47 -9.12
C LYS A 235 -15.81 -20.96 -10.24
N LYS A 236 -16.08 -19.65 -10.28
CA LYS A 236 -16.87 -19.04 -11.36
C LYS A 236 -16.23 -19.22 -12.73
N ALA A 237 -14.93 -18.97 -12.86
CA ALA A 237 -14.21 -19.16 -14.11
C ALA A 237 -14.28 -20.62 -14.60
N ALA A 238 -14.12 -21.59 -13.70
CA ALA A 238 -14.24 -23.01 -14.02
C ALA A 238 -15.68 -23.40 -14.44
N GLN A 239 -16.71 -22.81 -13.82
CA GLN A 239 -18.11 -23.02 -14.20
C GLN A 239 -18.41 -22.42 -15.58
N THR A 240 -17.95 -21.21 -15.87
CA THR A 240 -18.12 -20.55 -17.17
C THR A 240 -17.42 -21.31 -18.29
N ALA A 241 -16.21 -21.85 -18.03
CA ALA A 241 -15.48 -22.67 -19.00
C ALA A 241 -16.27 -23.95 -19.35
N ARG A 242 -16.76 -24.68 -18.34
CA ARG A 242 -17.59 -25.88 -18.53
C ARG A 242 -18.90 -25.60 -19.29
N GLN A 243 -19.53 -24.45 -19.06
CA GLN A 243 -20.75 -24.05 -19.79
C GLN A 243 -20.50 -23.72 -21.27
N ARG A 244 -19.29 -23.24 -21.62
CA ARG A 244 -18.91 -23.01 -23.02
C ARG A 244 -18.61 -24.31 -23.75
N GLU A 245 -18.06 -25.31 -23.06
CA GLU A 245 -17.78 -26.65 -23.62
C GLU A 245 -19.06 -27.46 -23.87
N THR A 246 -20.14 -27.19 -23.13
CA THR A 246 -21.43 -27.89 -23.29
C THR A 246 -22.43 -27.19 -24.21
N GLN A 247 -22.10 -26.00 -24.76
CA GLN A 247 -22.95 -25.36 -25.77
C GLN A 247 -22.74 -26.04 -27.14
N PRO A 248 -23.80 -26.54 -27.81
CA PRO A 248 -23.68 -27.08 -29.15
C PRO A 248 -23.16 -26.00 -30.10
N GLN A 249 -22.13 -26.32 -30.89
CA GLN A 249 -21.65 -25.40 -31.92
C GLN A 249 -22.82 -25.05 -32.84
N PRO A 250 -23.01 -23.75 -33.19
CA PRO A 250 -24.03 -23.38 -34.14
C PRO A 250 -23.76 -24.14 -35.44
N ILE A 251 -24.72 -24.95 -35.86
CA ILE A 251 -24.70 -25.68 -37.12
C ILE A 251 -24.47 -24.64 -38.21
N ARG A 252 -23.27 -24.59 -38.77
CA ARG A 252 -23.00 -23.79 -39.96
C ARG A 252 -23.82 -24.38 -41.09
N SER A 253 -24.98 -23.81 -41.38
CA SER A 253 -25.73 -24.09 -42.59
C SER A 253 -24.82 -23.75 -43.78
N ARG A 254 -24.36 -24.79 -44.48
CA ARG A 254 -23.77 -24.61 -45.80
C ARG A 254 -24.91 -24.20 -46.75
N SER A 255 -24.82 -23.01 -47.30
CA SER A 255 -25.56 -22.55 -48.48
C SER A 255 -24.55 -22.15 -49.52
#